data_AF-A0A1F8RZ36-F1
#
_entry.id   AF-A0A1F8RZ36-F1
#
_cell.length_a   1.000
_cell.length_b   1.000
_cell.length_c   1.000
_cell.angle_alpha   90.00
_cell.angle_beta   90.00
_cell.angle_gamma   90.00
#
_symmetry.space_group_name_H-M   'P 1'
#
loop_
_entity.id
_entity.type
_entity.pdbx_description
1 polymer ?
#
loop_
_entity_poly.entity_id
_entity_poly.type
_entity_poly.pdbx_seq_one_letter_code
_entity_poly.pdbx_strand_id
1 'polypeptide(L)'
;MRTRTLASLIAAASLVLSATAASAAGSWETADVVGQGLAGPVVAADGASVLRTPNGVAASLTMATPEPGSYTYPTGPTGSGVAGHPEAFSLWVFIFYNPEECAGAICGPGDLMNDPDVIAGAYNAGGHLEGGANLHLQGFVNKDSFTFGGPNAETLGRALSMGFDLADADIHLAVAPHGGLDPALLPGSISTPVGSPASWWLAIFPPLS
;
A
#
# COMPACT_ATOMS: atom_id res chain seq x y z
N MET A 1 62.30 47.02 -25.28
CA MET A 1 62.42 45.86 -26.20
C MET A 1 61.69 44.69 -25.53
N ARG A 2 60.59 44.24 -26.16
CA ARG A 2 59.88 42.92 -26.07
C ARG A 2 59.63 42.25 -24.70
N THR A 3 58.39 42.26 -24.17
CA THR A 3 57.31 41.23 -24.28
C THR A 3 57.64 39.80 -23.83
N ARG A 4 56.89 39.32 -22.80
CA ARG A 4 56.13 38.04 -22.69
C ARG A 4 55.62 37.84 -21.24
N THR A 5 54.36 38.15 -20.89
CA THR A 5 53.08 37.37 -21.00
C THR A 5 52.82 36.32 -19.91
N LEU A 6 51.68 36.53 -19.21
CA LEU A 6 50.66 35.59 -18.69
C LEU A 6 51.08 34.57 -17.60
N ALA A 7 50.23 34.12 -16.68
CA ALA A 7 48.87 34.44 -16.22
C ALA A 7 48.61 33.52 -15.01
N SER A 8 47.75 33.91 -14.07
CA SER A 8 46.96 32.94 -13.32
C SER A 8 45.63 33.58 -12.95
N LEU A 9 44.59 33.03 -13.57
CA LEU A 9 43.21 33.45 -13.54
C LEU A 9 42.59 33.29 -12.14
N ILE A 10 41.75 34.24 -11.80
CA ILE A 10 40.72 34.19 -10.76
C ILE A 10 39.68 33.15 -11.17
N ALA A 11 39.51 32.09 -10.38
CA ALA A 11 38.38 31.16 -10.52
C ALA A 11 37.36 31.45 -9.41
N ALA A 12 36.48 32.41 -9.68
CA ALA A 12 35.17 32.47 -9.03
C ALA A 12 34.24 31.55 -9.82
N ALA A 13 34.02 30.33 -9.32
CA ALA A 13 32.98 29.45 -9.82
C ALA A 13 31.94 29.31 -8.71
N SER A 14 30.85 30.06 -8.89
CA SER A 14 29.65 30.10 -8.09
C SER A 14 29.11 28.68 -7.86
N LEU A 15 29.16 28.23 -6.60
CA LEU A 15 28.48 27.02 -6.17
C LEU A 15 27.00 27.34 -5.93
N VAL A 16 26.24 27.56 -7.01
CA VAL A 16 24.77 27.49 -6.97
C VAL A 16 24.43 26.02 -7.17
N LEU A 17 24.57 25.22 -6.11
CA LEU A 17 23.94 23.91 -6.09
C LEU A 17 22.45 24.12 -5.79
N SER A 18 21.67 23.83 -6.81
CA SER A 18 20.22 23.70 -6.81
C SER A 18 19.74 23.00 -5.54
N ALA A 19 19.01 23.72 -4.69
CA ALA A 19 18.09 23.10 -3.75
C ALA A 19 16.99 22.45 -4.60
N THR A 20 17.20 21.20 -4.98
CA THR A 20 16.11 20.35 -5.49
C THR A 20 15.04 20.35 -4.41
N ALA A 21 13.85 20.82 -4.75
CA ALA A 21 12.68 20.77 -3.90
C ALA A 21 12.53 19.33 -3.39
N ALA A 22 12.84 19.11 -2.11
CA ALA A 22 12.30 17.98 -1.39
C ALA A 22 10.80 18.26 -1.35
N SER A 23 10.04 17.63 -2.25
CA SER A 23 8.59 17.63 -2.11
C SER A 23 8.32 16.95 -0.77
N ALA A 24 7.95 17.74 0.23
CA ALA A 24 7.84 17.26 1.60
C ALA A 24 6.86 16.08 1.60
N ALA A 25 7.34 14.90 1.99
CA ALA A 25 6.45 13.82 2.35
C ALA A 25 5.54 14.32 3.49
N GLY A 26 4.30 13.84 3.55
CA GLY A 26 3.39 14.16 4.64
C GLY A 26 3.91 13.70 6.01
N SER A 27 3.11 13.88 7.05
CA SER A 27 3.33 13.16 8.31
C SER A 27 2.90 11.70 8.15
N TRP A 28 3.48 10.82 8.96
CA TRP A 28 2.92 9.47 9.14
C TRP A 28 1.54 9.57 9.78
N GLU A 29 0.56 8.92 9.17
CA GLU A 29 -0.77 8.66 9.71
C GLU A 29 -0.75 7.27 10.36
N THR A 30 -1.49 7.08 11.45
CA THR A 30 -1.70 5.77 12.08
C THR A 30 -3.18 5.41 12.11
N ALA A 31 -3.46 4.11 12.07
CA ALA A 31 -4.80 3.58 12.21
C ALA A 31 -4.78 2.22 12.92
N ASP A 32 -5.90 1.89 13.56
CA ASP A 32 -6.13 0.58 14.13
C ASP A 32 -6.24 -0.48 13.03
N VAL A 33 -5.67 -1.66 13.30
CA VAL A 33 -5.91 -2.85 12.50
C VAL A 33 -7.10 -3.59 13.11
N VAL A 34 -8.15 -3.78 12.32
CA VAL A 34 -9.30 -4.61 12.69
C VAL A 34 -9.13 -6.05 12.21
N GLY A 35 -9.77 -6.97 12.93
CA GLY A 35 -9.90 -8.39 12.59
C GLY A 35 -10.56 -8.62 11.24
N GLN A 36 -10.72 -9.90 10.86
CA GLN A 36 -11.32 -10.24 9.56
C GLN A 36 -12.69 -9.57 9.35
N GLY A 37 -12.79 -8.77 8.27
CA GLY A 37 -13.97 -7.98 7.92
C GLY A 37 -13.97 -6.55 8.51
N LEU A 38 -14.66 -5.63 7.84
CA LEU A 38 -14.73 -4.21 8.22
C LEU A 38 -15.34 -3.94 9.62
N ALA A 39 -16.03 -4.92 10.20
CA ALA A 39 -16.65 -4.83 11.52
C ALA A 39 -15.95 -5.73 12.57
N GLY A 40 -14.74 -6.22 12.27
CA GLY A 40 -13.96 -7.04 13.19
C GLY A 40 -13.51 -6.25 14.43
N PRO A 41 -13.15 -6.93 15.54
CA PRO A 41 -12.55 -6.27 16.70
C PRO A 41 -11.19 -5.67 16.33
N VAL A 42 -10.76 -4.61 17.01
CA VAL A 42 -9.38 -4.13 16.89
C VAL A 42 -8.42 -5.22 17.38
N VAL A 43 -7.47 -5.62 16.53
CA VAL A 43 -6.43 -6.63 16.83
C VAL A 43 -5.06 -6.00 17.06
N ALA A 44 -4.84 -4.78 16.57
CA ALA A 44 -3.66 -3.99 16.88
C ALA A 44 -4.01 -2.49 16.84
N ALA A 45 -4.02 -1.85 18.02
CA ALA A 45 -4.20 -0.41 18.11
C ALA A 45 -2.99 0.32 17.50
N ASP A 46 -3.23 1.32 16.65
CA ASP A 46 -2.20 2.01 15.86
C ASP A 46 -1.25 1.07 15.08
N GLY A 47 -1.72 -0.16 14.78
CA GLY A 47 -0.89 -1.19 14.16
C GLY A 47 -0.56 -0.92 12.69
N ALA A 48 -1.29 -0.02 12.03
CA ALA A 48 -1.07 0.37 10.65
C ALA A 48 -0.52 1.79 10.56
N SER A 49 0.31 2.05 9.55
CA SER A 49 0.78 3.39 9.25
C SER A 49 0.90 3.63 7.75
N VAL A 50 0.56 4.86 7.34
CA VAL A 50 0.66 5.33 5.96
C VAL A 50 1.46 6.63 5.93
N LEU A 51 2.30 6.77 4.91
CA LEU A 51 2.94 8.02 4.54
C LEU A 51 2.57 8.35 3.10
N ARG A 52 1.77 9.40 2.93
CA ARG A 52 1.44 9.97 1.61
C ARG A 52 2.62 10.80 1.12
N THR A 53 3.04 10.54 -0.10
CA THR A 53 4.11 11.28 -0.78
C THR A 53 3.63 11.70 -2.16
N PRO A 54 4.23 12.73 -2.78
CA PRO A 54 3.85 13.14 -4.12
C PRO A 54 4.06 12.07 -5.21
N ASN A 55 4.78 10.99 -4.92
CA ASN A 55 5.07 9.91 -5.86
C ASN A 55 4.39 8.59 -5.51
N GLY A 56 3.62 8.53 -4.41
CA GLY A 56 3.09 7.26 -3.92
C GLY A 56 2.81 7.21 -2.42
N VAL A 57 2.56 5.99 -1.95
CA VAL A 57 2.15 5.67 -0.59
C VAL A 57 3.13 4.66 0.01
N ALA A 58 3.80 5.01 1.10
CA ALA A 58 4.50 4.02 1.92
C ALA A 58 3.53 3.49 2.97
N ALA A 59 3.46 2.18 3.10
CA ALA A 59 2.54 1.47 3.99
C ALA A 59 3.31 0.52 4.89
N SER A 60 2.88 0.44 6.15
CA SER A 60 3.38 -0.50 7.14
C SER A 60 2.22 -1.03 7.96
N LEU A 61 2.26 -2.31 8.31
CA LEU A 61 1.31 -2.95 9.19
C LEU A 61 2.04 -3.91 10.12
N THR A 62 1.72 -3.81 11.41
CA THR A 62 2.23 -4.66 12.47
C THR A 62 1.07 -5.12 13.35
N MET A 63 1.00 -6.43 13.59
CA MET A 63 0.06 -7.03 14.54
C MET A 63 0.64 -8.34 15.10
N ALA A 64 0.05 -8.87 16.16
CA ALA A 64 0.34 -10.24 16.56
C ALA A 64 0.00 -11.18 15.41
N THR A 65 0.88 -12.15 15.12
CA THR A 65 0.59 -13.17 14.10
C THR A 65 -0.68 -13.93 14.51
N PRO A 66 -1.71 -13.98 13.66
CA PRO A 66 -2.91 -14.74 13.96
C PRO A 66 -2.57 -16.22 14.21
N GLU A 67 -3.11 -16.81 15.28
CA GLU A 67 -2.85 -18.22 15.60
C GLU A 67 -3.41 -19.12 14.49
N PRO A 68 -2.63 -20.08 13.95
CA PRO A 68 -3.14 -20.99 12.94
C PRO A 68 -4.42 -21.72 13.38
N GLY A 69 -5.46 -21.67 12.54
CA GLY A 69 -6.78 -22.24 12.83
C GLY A 69 -7.75 -21.30 13.57
N SER A 70 -7.33 -20.08 13.95
CA SER A 70 -8.18 -19.12 14.69
C SER A 70 -9.02 -18.19 13.80
N TYR A 71 -8.79 -18.19 12.49
CA TYR A 71 -9.42 -17.28 11.54
C TYR A 71 -9.91 -18.03 10.29
N THR A 72 -10.64 -17.34 9.41
CA THR A 72 -11.19 -17.92 8.18
C THR A 72 -10.14 -17.99 7.09
N TYR A 73 -9.87 -19.20 6.58
CA TYR A 73 -8.91 -19.44 5.51
C TYR A 73 -9.58 -19.33 4.13
N PRO A 74 -9.17 -18.37 3.29
CA PRO A 74 -9.67 -18.31 1.93
C PRO A 74 -9.08 -19.45 1.10
N THR A 75 -9.90 -20.04 0.23
CA THR A 75 -9.46 -21.02 -0.77
C THR A 75 -9.42 -20.35 -2.13
N GLY A 76 -8.41 -20.65 -2.95
CA GLY A 76 -8.32 -20.13 -4.31
C GLY A 76 -6.99 -20.44 -4.98
N PRO A 77 -6.74 -19.85 -6.16
CA PRO A 77 -5.51 -20.10 -6.93
C PRO A 77 -4.21 -19.78 -6.18
N THR A 78 -4.28 -18.94 -5.15
CA THR A 78 -3.13 -18.52 -4.33
C THR A 78 -3.32 -18.78 -2.84
N GLY A 79 -4.39 -19.46 -2.43
CA GLY A 79 -4.69 -19.76 -1.02
C GLY A 79 -4.90 -21.25 -0.81
N SER A 80 -4.21 -21.82 0.17
CA SER A 80 -4.27 -23.25 0.48
C SER A 80 -5.59 -23.65 1.16
N GLY A 81 -6.32 -22.69 1.75
CA GLY A 81 -7.57 -22.94 2.47
C GLY A 81 -7.37 -23.69 3.80
N VAL A 82 -6.12 -23.90 4.23
CA VAL A 82 -5.79 -24.68 5.43
C VAL A 82 -4.77 -23.96 6.29
N ALA A 83 -4.89 -24.14 7.61
CA ALA A 83 -3.90 -23.67 8.58
C ALA A 83 -2.53 -24.34 8.38
N GLY A 84 -1.46 -23.62 8.70
CA GLY A 84 -0.11 -24.20 8.68
C GLY A 84 0.92 -23.38 9.45
N HIS A 85 2.19 -23.73 9.31
CA HIS A 85 3.30 -22.99 9.92
C HIS A 85 4.62 -23.23 9.16
N PRO A 86 5.28 -22.20 8.59
CA PRO A 86 4.82 -20.81 8.54
C PRO A 86 3.57 -20.64 7.66
N GLU A 87 2.89 -19.50 7.81
CA GLU A 87 1.77 -19.10 6.94
C GLU A 87 2.18 -17.96 6.00
N ALA A 88 1.51 -17.88 4.85
CA ALA A 88 1.74 -16.84 3.85
C ALA A 88 0.72 -15.70 3.98
N PHE A 89 1.21 -14.47 3.92
CA PHE A 89 0.42 -13.24 4.00
C PHE A 89 0.81 -12.28 2.88
N SER A 90 -0.13 -11.50 2.37
CA SER A 90 0.15 -10.40 1.44
C SER A 90 -0.48 -9.10 1.92
N LEU A 91 0.27 -8.00 1.80
CA LEU A 91 -0.15 -6.64 2.11
C LEU A 91 -0.62 -5.94 0.84
N TRP A 92 -1.81 -5.36 0.92
CA TRP A 92 -2.47 -4.65 -0.15
C TRP A 92 -2.78 -3.22 0.28
N VAL A 93 -2.64 -2.29 -0.67
CA VAL A 93 -3.03 -0.90 -0.52
C VAL A 93 -4.13 -0.65 -1.54
N PHE A 94 -5.30 -0.25 -1.07
CA PHE A 94 -6.41 0.22 -1.89
C PHE A 94 -6.44 1.74 -1.77
N ILE A 95 -6.50 2.44 -2.89
CA ILE A 95 -6.52 3.89 -2.94
C ILE A 95 -7.77 4.30 -3.72
N PHE A 96 -8.68 5.02 -3.07
CA PHE A 96 -9.86 5.62 -3.67
C PHE A 96 -9.62 7.12 -3.78
N TYR A 97 -9.44 7.60 -5.01
CA TYR A 97 -8.97 8.96 -5.29
C TYR A 97 -10.08 10.02 -5.22
N ASN A 98 -11.34 9.59 -5.31
CA ASN A 98 -12.56 10.39 -5.21
C ASN A 98 -13.58 9.68 -4.31
N PRO A 99 -13.28 9.51 -3.00
CA PRO A 99 -14.10 8.72 -2.10
C PRO A 99 -15.54 9.25 -1.92
N GLU A 100 -15.81 10.50 -2.31
CA GLU A 100 -17.14 11.09 -2.37
C GLU A 100 -18.09 10.42 -3.38
N GLU A 101 -17.56 9.74 -4.40
CA GLU A 101 -18.35 8.98 -5.38
C GLU A 101 -18.69 7.57 -4.90
N CYS A 102 -18.11 7.11 -3.78
CA CYS A 102 -18.41 5.80 -3.23
C CYS A 102 -19.86 5.72 -2.73
N ALA A 103 -20.50 4.56 -2.89
CA ALA A 103 -21.91 4.37 -2.55
C ALA A 103 -22.19 4.42 -1.02
N GLY A 104 -21.16 4.32 -0.20
CA GLY A 104 -21.25 4.30 1.26
C GLY A 104 -20.23 5.22 1.93
N ALA A 105 -20.33 5.34 3.26
CA ALA A 105 -19.43 6.17 4.06
C ALA A 105 -17.96 5.70 4.08
N ILE A 106 -17.73 4.43 3.71
CA ILE A 106 -16.42 3.82 3.56
C ILE A 106 -16.44 3.16 2.19
N CYS A 107 -15.46 3.48 1.34
CA CYS A 107 -15.33 2.83 0.06
C CYS A 107 -15.06 1.33 0.22
N GLY A 108 -15.43 0.52 -0.76
CA GLY A 108 -15.27 -0.92 -0.68
C GLY A 108 -14.97 -1.57 -2.02
N PRO A 109 -14.89 -2.91 -2.04
CA PRO A 109 -14.69 -3.66 -3.28
C PRO A 109 -15.82 -3.45 -4.29
N GLY A 110 -17.03 -3.16 -3.80
CA GLY A 110 -18.17 -2.85 -4.65
C GLY A 110 -17.88 -1.65 -5.54
N ASP A 111 -17.40 -0.57 -4.93
CA ASP A 111 -17.02 0.68 -5.58
C ASP A 111 -15.88 0.44 -6.58
N LEU A 112 -14.77 -0.17 -6.13
CA LEU A 112 -13.61 -0.44 -7.01
C LEU A 112 -13.94 -1.34 -8.21
N MET A 113 -14.81 -2.35 -8.03
CA MET A 113 -15.03 -3.37 -9.05
C MET A 113 -16.20 -3.08 -10.00
N ASN A 114 -17.19 -2.32 -9.55
CA ASN A 114 -18.46 -2.20 -10.27
C ASN A 114 -18.89 -0.76 -10.56
N ASP A 115 -18.31 0.22 -9.89
CA ASP A 115 -18.63 1.62 -10.10
C ASP A 115 -17.62 2.26 -11.07
N PRO A 116 -18.04 2.72 -12.27
CA PRO A 116 -17.15 3.38 -13.21
C PRO A 116 -16.85 4.85 -12.85
N ASP A 117 -17.64 5.47 -11.97
CA ASP A 117 -17.44 6.85 -11.54
C ASP A 117 -16.41 6.93 -10.39
N VAL A 118 -16.17 5.82 -9.70
CA VAL A 118 -15.13 5.69 -8.68
C VAL A 118 -13.76 5.43 -9.33
N ILE A 119 -12.84 6.36 -9.13
CA ILE A 119 -11.44 6.24 -9.51
C ILE A 119 -10.68 5.62 -8.33
N ALA A 120 -10.33 4.34 -8.47
CA ALA A 120 -9.64 3.60 -7.42
C ALA A 120 -8.64 2.59 -7.99
N GLY A 121 -7.65 2.21 -7.20
CA GLY A 121 -6.72 1.13 -7.55
C GLY A 121 -6.38 0.26 -6.34
N ALA A 122 -6.08 -1.02 -6.57
CA ALA A 122 -5.51 -1.90 -5.57
C ALA A 122 -4.09 -2.31 -5.97
N TYR A 123 -3.18 -2.37 -5.00
CA TYR A 123 -1.76 -2.54 -5.25
C TYR A 123 -1.17 -3.53 -4.24
N ASN A 124 -0.34 -4.46 -4.70
CA ASN A 124 0.46 -5.27 -3.80
C ASN A 124 1.59 -4.40 -3.24
N ALA A 125 1.63 -4.22 -1.94
CA ALA A 125 2.71 -3.51 -1.27
C ALA A 125 3.79 -4.49 -0.78
N GLY A 126 3.44 -5.75 -0.55
CA GLY A 126 4.39 -6.80 -0.25
C GLY A 126 3.74 -8.12 0.13
N GLY A 127 4.56 -9.08 0.49
CA GLY A 127 4.12 -10.33 1.08
C GLY A 127 5.18 -10.94 1.97
N HIS A 128 4.76 -11.79 2.89
CA HIS A 128 5.61 -12.36 3.91
C HIS A 128 5.22 -13.80 4.22
N LEU A 129 6.22 -14.60 4.60
CA LEU A 129 6.03 -15.91 5.20
C LEU A 129 6.34 -15.75 6.68
N GLU A 130 5.33 -15.88 7.54
CA GLU A 130 5.46 -15.59 8.97
C GLU A 130 5.33 -16.87 9.80
N GLY A 131 6.27 -17.06 10.71
CA GLY A 131 6.28 -18.14 11.70
C GLY A 131 6.66 -17.66 13.12
N GLY A 132 6.89 -16.36 13.30
CA GLY A 132 7.09 -15.70 14.57
C GLY A 132 5.78 -15.19 15.17
N ALA A 133 5.91 -14.56 16.34
CA ALA A 133 4.78 -14.07 17.13
C ALA A 133 4.19 -12.74 16.62
N ASN A 134 4.91 -12.00 15.77
CA ASN A 134 4.47 -10.72 15.23
C ASN A 134 4.60 -10.73 13.72
N LEU A 135 3.54 -10.37 13.03
CA LEU A 135 3.52 -10.17 11.59
C LEU A 135 3.92 -8.72 11.30
N HIS A 136 4.95 -8.55 10.48
CA HIS A 136 5.40 -7.24 10.01
C HIS A 136 5.38 -7.20 8.48
N LEU A 137 4.57 -6.33 7.91
CA LEU A 137 4.45 -6.13 6.48
C LEU A 137 4.68 -4.66 6.16
N GLN A 138 5.51 -4.38 5.16
CA GLN A 138 5.79 -3.02 4.72
C GLN A 138 6.01 -2.99 3.21
N GLY A 139 5.70 -1.85 2.61
CA GLY A 139 5.84 -1.66 1.17
C GLY A 139 5.70 -0.23 0.72
N PHE A 140 5.96 -0.02 -0.55
CA PHE A 140 5.78 1.28 -1.21
C PHE A 140 5.06 1.08 -2.54
N VAL A 141 3.94 1.77 -2.70
CA VAL A 141 3.18 1.85 -3.94
C VAL A 141 3.52 3.17 -4.60
N ASN A 142 3.89 3.15 -5.88
CA ASN A 142 4.24 4.34 -6.63
C ASN A 142 3.55 4.38 -7.99
N LYS A 143 3.82 5.44 -8.77
CA LYS A 143 3.19 5.67 -10.08
C LYS A 143 3.39 4.54 -11.10
N ASP A 144 4.42 3.71 -10.91
CA ASP A 144 4.79 2.60 -11.79
C ASP A 144 4.38 1.23 -11.19
N SER A 145 3.74 1.21 -10.01
CA SER A 145 3.18 0.00 -9.42
C SER A 145 2.04 -0.55 -10.27
N PHE A 146 2.06 -1.85 -10.52
CA PHE A 146 0.99 -2.54 -11.21
C PHE A 146 -0.29 -2.55 -10.37
N THR A 147 -1.41 -2.26 -11.01
CA THR A 147 -2.72 -2.39 -10.37
C THR A 147 -3.14 -3.84 -10.40
N PHE A 148 -3.76 -4.25 -9.31
CA PHE A 148 -4.61 -5.41 -9.22
C PHE A 148 -6.05 -4.91 -9.14
N GLY A 149 -6.96 -5.53 -9.86
CA GLY A 149 -8.37 -5.17 -9.79
C GLY A 149 -9.09 -5.41 -11.11
N GLY A 150 -10.41 -5.24 -11.06
CA GLY A 150 -11.29 -5.40 -12.20
C GLY A 150 -11.07 -4.33 -13.28
N PRO A 151 -11.92 -4.29 -14.31
CA PRO A 151 -11.78 -3.38 -15.45
C PRO A 151 -11.74 -1.89 -15.07
N ASN A 152 -12.16 -1.52 -13.87
CA ASN A 152 -12.20 -0.13 -13.38
C ASN A 152 -10.98 0.25 -12.53
N ALA A 153 -10.05 -0.67 -12.26
CA ALA A 153 -8.89 -0.38 -11.44
C ALA A 153 -7.91 0.55 -12.16
N GLU A 154 -7.74 1.76 -11.63
CA GLU A 154 -6.87 2.81 -12.17
C GLU A 154 -5.47 2.78 -11.54
N THR A 155 -4.47 3.09 -12.36
CA THR A 155 -3.07 3.22 -11.96
C THR A 155 -2.82 4.53 -11.23
N LEU A 156 -1.88 4.51 -10.28
CA LEU A 156 -1.54 5.70 -9.49
C LEU A 156 -1.02 6.81 -10.40
N GLY A 157 -0.15 6.49 -11.36
CA GLY A 157 0.37 7.47 -12.31
C GLY A 157 -0.74 8.15 -13.14
N ARG A 158 -1.77 7.39 -13.52
CA ARG A 158 -2.88 7.93 -14.31
C ARG A 158 -3.82 8.77 -13.45
N ALA A 159 -4.20 8.32 -12.26
CA ALA A 159 -5.02 9.10 -11.33
C ALA A 159 -4.37 10.46 -11.01
N LEU A 160 -3.08 10.47 -10.68
CA LEU A 160 -2.34 11.72 -10.46
C LEU A 160 -2.32 12.61 -11.71
N SER A 161 -2.20 12.03 -12.91
CA SER A 161 -2.25 12.80 -14.17
C SER A 161 -3.62 13.41 -14.48
N MET A 162 -4.69 12.87 -13.88
CA MET A 162 -6.05 13.41 -13.98
C MET A 162 -6.28 14.57 -12.99
N GLY A 163 -5.34 14.82 -12.08
CA GLY A 163 -5.41 15.90 -11.10
C GLY A 163 -5.89 15.49 -9.72
N PHE A 164 -6.08 14.19 -9.45
CA PHE A 164 -6.35 13.70 -8.09
C PHE A 164 -5.10 13.82 -7.22
N ASP A 165 -5.31 14.14 -5.94
CA ASP A 165 -4.26 14.21 -4.93
C ASP A 165 -4.39 13.01 -3.97
N LEU A 166 -3.25 12.46 -3.53
CA LEU A 166 -3.24 11.46 -2.48
C LEU A 166 -3.68 12.05 -1.14
N ALA A 167 -3.57 13.36 -0.91
CA ALA A 167 -4.13 14.00 0.28
C ALA A 167 -5.65 13.83 0.39
N ASP A 168 -6.36 13.84 -0.75
CA ASP A 168 -7.82 13.73 -0.81
C ASP A 168 -8.32 12.28 -0.88
N ALA A 169 -7.41 11.31 -0.99
CA ALA A 169 -7.75 9.91 -1.17
C ALA A 169 -8.14 9.21 0.16
N ASP A 170 -9.10 8.28 0.09
CA ASP A 170 -9.32 7.27 1.14
C ASP A 170 -8.41 6.06 0.86
N ILE A 171 -7.57 5.67 1.82
CA ILE A 171 -6.57 4.60 1.68
C ILE A 171 -6.90 3.47 2.63
N HIS A 172 -7.05 2.26 2.12
CA HIS A 172 -7.22 1.06 2.95
C HIS A 172 -6.01 0.15 2.82
N LEU A 173 -5.50 -0.30 3.96
CA LEU A 173 -4.55 -1.41 4.01
C LEU A 173 -5.30 -2.71 4.27
N ALA A 174 -4.92 -3.78 3.57
CA ALA A 174 -5.44 -5.11 3.83
C ALA A 174 -4.33 -6.15 3.92
N VAL A 175 -4.43 -7.04 4.90
CA VAL A 175 -3.64 -8.27 4.97
C VAL A 175 -4.51 -9.43 4.55
N ALA A 176 -4.16 -10.07 3.43
CA ALA A 176 -4.81 -11.29 2.97
C ALA A 176 -4.04 -12.52 3.48
N PRO A 177 -4.68 -13.44 4.23
CA PRO A 177 -4.08 -14.72 4.57
C PRO A 177 -4.20 -15.73 3.43
N HIS A 178 -3.13 -16.48 3.19
CA HIS A 178 -3.07 -17.53 2.16
C HIS A 178 -3.03 -18.95 2.75
N GLY A 179 -2.96 -19.06 4.08
CA GLY A 179 -2.84 -20.31 4.80
C GLY A 179 -1.41 -20.82 4.94
N GLY A 180 -1.28 -22.09 5.29
CA GLY A 180 0.02 -22.75 5.42
C GLY A 180 0.86 -22.64 4.15
N LEU A 181 2.18 -22.48 4.33
CA LEU A 181 3.14 -22.40 3.22
C LEU A 181 3.04 -23.65 2.33
N ASP A 182 2.61 -23.43 1.09
CA ASP A 182 2.68 -24.39 -0.01
C ASP A 182 3.58 -23.82 -1.11
N PRO A 183 4.78 -24.41 -1.35
CA PRO A 183 5.68 -23.96 -2.41
C PRO A 183 5.04 -23.95 -3.81
N ALA A 184 4.02 -24.77 -4.06
CA ALA A 184 3.33 -24.80 -5.36
C ALA A 184 2.45 -23.57 -5.61
N LEU A 185 2.08 -22.83 -4.55
CA LEU A 185 1.29 -21.60 -4.65
C LEU A 185 2.16 -20.34 -4.73
N LEU A 186 3.48 -20.47 -4.62
CA LEU A 186 4.42 -19.35 -4.77
C LEU A 186 4.76 -19.10 -6.26
N PRO A 187 4.97 -17.81 -6.66
CA PRO A 187 4.94 -16.60 -5.82
C PRO A 187 3.53 -16.05 -5.57
N GLY A 188 2.49 -16.67 -6.13
CA GLY A 188 1.11 -16.17 -6.08
C GLY A 188 0.61 -15.79 -4.68
N SER A 189 0.90 -16.61 -3.67
CA SER A 189 0.49 -16.36 -2.28
C SER A 189 1.11 -15.12 -1.62
N ILE A 190 2.14 -14.52 -2.22
CA ILE A 190 2.76 -13.29 -1.69
C ILE A 190 2.55 -12.09 -2.62
N SER A 191 1.99 -12.30 -3.82
CA SER A 191 1.85 -11.26 -4.85
C SER A 191 0.41 -11.01 -5.31
N THR A 192 -0.55 -11.86 -4.93
CA THR A 192 -1.95 -11.79 -5.38
C THR A 192 -2.86 -12.08 -4.19
N PRO A 193 -3.89 -11.26 -3.88
CA PRO A 193 -4.73 -11.49 -2.70
C PRO A 193 -5.62 -12.70 -2.94
N VAL A 194 -6.12 -13.31 -1.86
CA VAL A 194 -7.10 -14.39 -1.93
C VAL A 194 -8.24 -14.12 -0.96
N GLY A 195 -9.45 -14.56 -1.32
CA GLY A 195 -10.65 -14.25 -0.55
C GLY A 195 -11.23 -12.87 -0.86
N SER A 196 -12.02 -12.36 0.08
CA SER A 196 -12.63 -11.03 0.03
C SER A 196 -12.28 -10.26 1.31
N PRO A 197 -12.60 -8.97 1.45
CA PRO A 197 -12.32 -8.23 2.68
C PRO A 197 -12.96 -8.84 3.94
N ALA A 198 -14.00 -9.66 3.80
CA ALA A 198 -14.55 -10.42 4.92
C ALA A 198 -13.55 -11.42 5.54
N SER A 199 -12.46 -11.74 4.83
CA SER A 199 -11.39 -12.63 5.26
C SER A 199 -10.05 -11.90 5.43
N TRP A 200 -10.02 -10.57 5.40
CA TRP A 200 -8.79 -9.79 5.51
C TRP A 200 -8.78 -8.96 6.79
N TRP A 201 -7.60 -8.76 7.36
CA TRP A 201 -7.40 -7.71 8.37
C TRP A 201 -7.24 -6.38 7.68
N LEU A 202 -7.88 -5.34 8.21
CA LEU A 202 -8.04 -4.07 7.52
C LEU A 202 -7.61 -2.90 8.41
N ALA A 203 -7.10 -1.84 7.79
CA ALA A 203 -6.92 -0.53 8.41
C ALA A 203 -7.33 0.55 7.40
N ILE A 204 -8.01 1.60 7.87
CA ILE A 204 -8.64 2.62 7.03
C ILE A 204 -8.07 3.99 7.38
N PHE A 205 -7.66 4.72 6.34
CA PHE A 205 -7.06 6.05 6.42
C PHE A 205 -7.91 7.02 5.58
N PRO A 206 -8.84 7.76 6.21
CA PRO A 206 -9.69 8.71 5.48
C PRO A 206 -8.85 9.83 4.85
N PRO A 207 -9.44 10.66 3.96
CA PRO A 207 -8.78 11.84 3.42
C PRO A 207 -8.23 12.76 4.51
N LEU A 208 -7.12 13.45 4.21
CA LEU A 208 -6.58 14.49 5.09
C LEU A 208 -7.56 15.67 5.16
N SER A 209 -7.79 16.17 6.37
CA SER A 209 -8.69 17.32 6.66
C SER A 209 -7.95 18.63 6.80
#